data_AF-A0A6L5DY80-F1
#
_entry.id   AF-A0A6L5DY80-F1
#
_cell.length_a   1.000
_cell.length_b   1.000
_cell.length_c   1.000
_cell.angle_alpha   90.00
_cell.angle_beta   90.00
_cell.angle_gamma   90.00
#
_symmetry.space_group_name_H-M   'P 1'
#
loop_
_entity.id
_entity.type
_entity.pdbx_description
1 polymer ?
#
loop_
_entity_poly.entity_id
_entity_poly.type
_entity_poly.pdbx_seq_one_letter_code
_entity_poly.pdbx_strand_id
1 'polypeptide(L)' 'MIKIEKIIKLGNQLPRGAKVKISNKCGVSRSLVAQFFKGTKLPSNKTMKKVLNATSEVLEEYRNESNNINTIVDGMKL' A
#
# COMPACT_ATOMS: atom_id res chain seq x y z
N MET A 1 4.34 -19.40 -5.28
CA MET A 1 3.00 -18.91 -5.65
C MET A 1 2.50 -17.96 -4.57
N ILE A 2 2.15 -16.71 -4.90
CA ILE A 2 1.60 -15.78 -3.90
C ILE A 2 0.19 -16.26 -3.55
N LYS A 3 -0.06 -16.56 -2.27
CA LYS A 3 -1.40 -16.94 -1.82
C LYS A 3 -2.31 -15.72 -1.89
N ILE A 4 -3.40 -15.80 -2.67
CA ILE A 4 -4.37 -14.71 -2.86
C ILE A 4 -4.87 -14.14 -1.52
N GLU A 5 -5.07 -15.01 -0.52
CA GLU A 5 -5.43 -14.63 0.85
C GLU A 5 -4.47 -13.60 1.47
N LYS A 6 -3.16 -13.72 1.23
CA LYS A 6 -2.17 -12.77 1.73
C LYS A 6 -2.31 -11.40 1.07
N ILE A 7 -2.63 -11.36 -0.23
CA ILE A 7 -2.88 -10.12 -0.97
C ILE A 7 -4.14 -9.43 -0.42
N ILE A 8 -5.21 -10.19 -0.18
CA ILE A 8 -6.45 -9.66 0.38
C ILE A 8 -6.22 -9.11 1.79
N LYS A 9 -5.53 -9.88 2.64
CA LYS A 9 -5.19 -9.45 4.00
C LYS A 9 -4.38 -8.15 4.00
N LEU A 10 -3.35 -8.06 3.15
CA LEU A 10 -2.56 -6.84 2.97
C LEU A 10 -3.47 -5.68 2.54
N GLY A 11 -4.32 -5.91 1.54
CA GLY A 11 -5.27 -4.94 0.99
C GLY A 11 -6.26 -4.35 1.99
N ASN A 12 -6.60 -5.11 3.05
CA ASN A 12 -7.47 -4.70 4.14
C ASN A 12 -6.72 -3.91 5.23
N GLN A 13 -5.41 -4.11 5.36
CA GLN A 13 -4.56 -3.40 6.32
C GLN A 13 -4.02 -2.07 5.77
N LEU A 14 -4.21 -1.80 4.48
CA LEU A 14 -3.74 -0.57 3.85
C LEU A 14 -4.43 0.67 4.45
N PRO A 15 -3.66 1.73 4.81
CA PRO A 15 -4.22 2.99 5.29
C PRO A 15 -5.21 3.62 4.31
N ARG A 16 -6.09 4.48 4.82
CA ARG A 16 -6.99 5.28 3.97
C ARG A 16 -6.16 6.10 2.99
N GLY A 17 -6.53 6.04 1.70
CA GLY A 17 -5.82 6.74 0.63
C GLY A 17 -4.60 5.98 0.06
N ALA A 18 -4.10 4.94 0.72
CA ALA A 18 -2.91 4.19 0.25
C ALA A 18 -3.10 3.61 -1.16
N LYS A 19 -4.28 3.08 -1.49
CA LYS A 19 -4.58 2.54 -2.83
C LYS A 19 -4.48 3.60 -3.94
N VAL A 20 -4.67 4.88 -3.62
CA VAL A 20 -4.47 6.01 -4.54
C VAL A 20 -2.99 6.32 -4.71
N LYS A 21 -2.24 6.41 -3.60
CA LYS A 21 -0.78 6.60 -3.64
C LYS A 21 -0.10 5.47 -4.44
N ILE A 22 -0.50 4.22 -4.20
CA ILE A 22 -0.02 3.04 -4.92
C ILE A 22 -0.30 3.16 -6.42
N SER A 23 -1.54 3.49 -6.82
CA SER A 23 -1.88 3.65 -8.25
C SER A 23 -1.01 4.69 -8.94
N ASN A 24 -0.78 5.83 -8.28
CA ASN A 24 0.03 6.91 -8.83
C ASN A 24 1.49 6.49 -9.00
N LYS A 25 2.08 5.80 -8.03
CA LYS A 25 3.47 5.32 -8.11
C LYS A 25 3.69 4.26 -9.18
N CYS A 26 2.80 3.27 -9.28
CA CYS A 26 3.00 2.16 -10.21
C CYS A 26 2.46 2.42 -11.63
N GLY A 27 1.77 3.55 -11.85
CA GLY A 27 1.17 3.91 -13.13
C GLY A 27 0.03 2.98 -13.54
N VAL A 28 -0.69 2.42 -12.55
CA VAL A 28 -1.81 1.50 -12.76
C VAL A 28 -3.08 2.15 -12.25
N SER A 29 -4.22 1.92 -12.93
CA SER A 29 -5.48 2.52 -12.49
C SER A 29 -5.85 2.12 -11.06
N ARG A 30 -6.40 3.08 -10.31
CA ARG A 30 -6.89 2.86 -8.94
C ARG A 30 -7.87 1.68 -8.86
N SER A 31 -8.75 1.55 -9.86
CA SER A 31 -9.71 0.46 -9.95
C SER A 31 -9.02 -0.90 -10.04
N LEU A 32 -7.95 -1.03 -10.84
CA LEU A 32 -7.20 -2.29 -10.93
C LEU A 32 -6.48 -2.60 -9.62
N VAL A 33 -5.87 -1.60 -8.98
CA VAL A 33 -5.24 -1.76 -7.65
C VAL A 33 -6.28 -2.23 -6.61
N ALA A 34 -7.48 -1.63 -6.62
CA ALA A 34 -8.55 -2.01 -5.72
C ALA A 34 -9.05 -3.44 -5.97
N GLN A 35 -9.25 -3.85 -7.23
CA GLN A 35 -9.67 -5.21 -7.59
C GLN A 35 -8.60 -6.25 -7.25
N PHE A 36 -7.33 -5.91 -7.45
CA PHE A 36 -6.19 -6.76 -7.07
C PHE A 36 -6.19 -7.04 -5.57
N PHE A 37 -6.29 -6.00 -4.75
CA PHE A 37 -6.35 -6.14 -3.29
C PHE A 37 -7.66 -6.73 -2.75
N LYS A 38 -8.73 -6.73 -3.54
CA LYS A 38 -9.96 -7.47 -3.23
C LYS A 38 -9.90 -8.93 -3.68
N GLY A 39 -8.85 -9.34 -4.40
CA GLY A 39 -8.73 -10.69 -4.99
C GLY A 39 -9.70 -10.95 -6.13
N THR A 40 -10.43 -9.93 -6.62
CA THR A 40 -11.43 -10.10 -7.69
C THR A 40 -10.83 -10.07 -9.08
N LYS A 41 -9.60 -9.55 -9.22
CA LYS A 41 -8.85 -9.57 -10.48
C LYS A 41 -7.39 -9.84 -10.22
N LEU A 42 -6.85 -10.84 -10.91
CA LEU A 42 -5.42 -11.14 -10.90
C LEU A 42 -4.79 -10.59 -12.19
N PRO A 43 -4.06 -9.46 -12.15
CA PRO A 43 -3.40 -8.93 -13.33
C PRO A 43 -2.15 -9.74 -13.67
N SER A 44 -1.47 -9.38 -14.77
CA SER A 44 -0.23 -10.05 -15.18
C SER A 44 0.83 -10.06 -14.06
N ASN A 45 1.74 -11.04 -14.08
CA ASN A 45 2.86 -11.11 -13.13
C ASN A 45 3.68 -9.81 -13.08
N LYS A 46 3.88 -9.16 -14.24
CA LYS A 46 4.58 -7.86 -14.34
C LYS A 46 3.82 -6.77 -13.58
N THR A 47 2.51 -6.69 -13.77
CA THR A 47 1.65 -5.71 -13.09
C THR A 47 1.58 -5.99 -11.59
N MET A 48 1.44 -7.25 -11.17
CA MET A 48 1.43 -7.62 -9.75
C MET A 48 2.72 -7.19 -9.05
N LYS A 49 3.89 -7.45 -9.65
CA LYS A 49 5.17 -7.00 -9.11
C LYS A 49 5.22 -5.48 -8.95
N LYS A 50 4.76 -4.72 -9.96
CA LYS A 50 4.71 -3.24 -9.88
C LYS A 50 3.83 -2.76 -8.73
N VAL A 51 2.63 -3.32 -8.57
CA VAL A 51 1.70 -2.93 -7.51
C VAL A 51 2.28 -3.27 -6.13
N LEU A 52 2.88 -4.46 -5.97
CA LEU A 52 3.48 -4.88 -4.69
C LEU A 52 4.70 -4.03 -4.32
N ASN A 53 5.59 -3.71 -5.26
CA ASN A 53 6.74 -2.83 -5.00
C ASN A 53 6.28 -1.44 -4.55
N ALA A 54 5.34 -0.83 -5.29
CA ALA A 54 4.77 0.46 -4.90
C ALA A 54 4.05 0.40 -3.55
N THR A 55 3.47 -0.75 -3.18
CA THR A 55 2.85 -0.94 -1.88
C THR A 55 3.88 -0.92 -0.76
N SER A 56 5.03 -1.58 -0.93
CA SER A 56 6.12 -1.54 0.04
C SER A 56 6.62 -0.11 0.26
N GLU A 57 6.88 0.63 -0.81
CA GLU A 57 7.32 2.03 -0.72
C GLU A 57 6.31 2.92 0.02
N VAL A 58 5.02 2.79 -0.32
CA VAL A 58 3.96 3.57 0.33
C VAL A 58 3.84 3.25 1.82
N LEU A 59 3.98 1.98 2.21
CA LEU A 59 3.95 1.60 3.62
C LEU A 59 5.17 2.12 4.38
N GLU A 60 6.32 2.16 3.75
CA GLU A 60 7.53 2.76 4.32
C GLU A 60 7.36 4.28 4.52
N GLU A 61 6.79 4.99 3.55
CA GLU A 61 6.45 6.41 3.68
C GLU A 61 5.52 6.65 4.88
N TYR A 62 4.44 5.87 5.02
CA TYR A 62 3.53 6.00 6.16
C TYR A 62 4.21 5.70 7.50
N ARG A 63 5.16 4.75 7.53
CA ARG A 63 5.94 4.42 8.73
C ARG A 63 6.84 5.59 9.12
N ASN A 64 7.51 6.20 8.15
CA ASN A 64 8.39 7.34 8.37
C ASN A 64 7.60 8.59 8.81
N GLU A 65 6.43 8.83 8.21
CA GLU A 65 5.49 9.88 8.63
C GLU A 65 5.06 9.66 10.11
N SER A 66 4.71 8.43 10.47
CA SER A 66 4.30 8.09 11.85
C SER A 66 5.44 8.24 12.87
N ASN A 67 6.65 7.83 12.50
CA ASN A 67 7.82 7.99 13.37
C ASN A 67 8.15 9.46 13.62
N ASN A 68 8.05 10.30 12.59
CA ASN A 68 8.27 11.74 12.71
C ASN A 68 7.25 12.38 13.66
N ILE A 69 5.97 12.02 13.55
CA ILE A 69 4.92 12.49 14.47
C ILE A 69 5.26 12.12 15.92
N ASN A 70 5.68 10.87 16.18
CA ASN A 70 6.05 10.46 17.53
C ASN A 70 7.22 11.30 18.08
N THR A 71 8.22 11.59 17.27
CA THR A 71 9.35 12.46 17.66
C THR A 71 8.89 13.90 17.98
N ILE A 72 7.97 14.45 17.20
CA ILE A 72 7.41 15.79 17.45
C ILE A 72 6.61 15.78 18.77
N VAL A 73 5.75 14.77 18.98
CA VAL A 73 4.93 14.67 20.20
C VAL A 73 5.80 14.49 21.45
N ASP A 74 6.86 13.67 21.37
CA ASP A 74 7.80 13.52 22.48
C ASP A 74 8.58 14.81 22.77
N GLY A 75 8.92 15.59 21.73
CA GLY A 75 9.54 16.91 21.89
C GLY A 75 8.59 18.01 22.36
N MET A 76 7.28 17.81 22.19
CA MET A 76 6.20 18.69 22.68
C MET A 76 5.64 18.25 24.04
N LYS A 77 6.31 17.33 24.77
CA LYS A 77 6.01 17.07 26.18
C LYS A 77 6.21 18.36 26.99
N LEU A 78 5.12 19.13 27.08
CA LEU A 78 4.78 20.15 28.08
C LEU A 78 4.84 19.53 29.49
#